data_AF-A0A7K2NX61-F1
#
_entry.id   AF-A0A7K2NX61-F1
#
_cell.length_a   1.000
_cell.length_b   1.000
_cell.length_c   1.000
_cell.angle_alpha   90.00
_cell.angle_beta   90.00
_cell.angle_gamma   90.00
#
_symmetry.space_group_name_H-M   'P 1'
#
loop_
_entity.id
_entity.type
_entity.pdbx_description
1 polymer ?
#
loop_
_entity_poly.entity_id
_entity_poly.type
_entity_poly.pdbx_seq_one_letter_code
_entity_poly.pdbx_strand_id
1 'polypeptide(L)'
;NDSGSAEQVYVYVIGTELASGQQGYADESGAFHAWPAGGAPPVPAPDASFAGPANGGSKTVQLPKFSGRIYFSYGKKLDFRLADGGLVQPAVQNADDPNHDTLFNWTEYTLNDSGLWINSTQVDMFSAPYSVGLTAGDGSTKQTGSLKPGGYKAVADGLAQQGGGWEGLVQTRGDGSPLRVL
;
A
#
# COMPACT_ATOMS: atom_id res chain seq x y z
N ASN A 1 -8.87 -11.18 -4.24
CA ASN A 1 -7.73 -10.76 -5.09
C ASN A 1 -8.20 -10.99 -6.50
N ASP A 2 -8.67 -9.91 -7.12
CA ASP A 2 -9.26 -9.92 -8.46
C ASP A 2 -8.30 -9.32 -9.49
N SER A 3 -7.00 -9.32 -9.18
CA SER A 3 -5.97 -8.68 -10.01
C SER A 3 -5.74 -9.38 -11.35
N GLY A 4 -6.07 -10.68 -11.45
CA GLY A 4 -5.70 -11.50 -12.59
C GLY A 4 -4.20 -11.85 -12.66
N SER A 5 -3.38 -11.36 -11.73
CA SER A 5 -1.93 -11.66 -11.67
C SER A 5 -1.67 -13.02 -11.03
N ALA A 6 -0.67 -13.74 -11.55
CA ALA A 6 -0.17 -14.97 -10.95
C ALA A 6 0.90 -14.72 -9.85
N GLU A 7 1.31 -13.46 -9.66
CA GLU A 7 2.34 -13.10 -8.68
C GLU A 7 1.81 -13.26 -7.25
N GLN A 8 2.67 -13.75 -6.34
CA GLN A 8 2.37 -13.79 -4.91
C GLN A 8 2.14 -12.36 -4.41
N VAL A 9 1.05 -12.16 -3.65
CA VAL A 9 0.79 -10.89 -2.96
C VAL A 9 1.41 -10.94 -1.56
N TYR A 10 2.13 -9.89 -1.18
CA TYR A 10 2.58 -9.66 0.19
C TYR A 10 1.80 -8.49 0.78
N VAL A 11 1.33 -8.63 2.01
CA VAL A 11 0.54 -7.61 2.71
C VAL A 11 1.28 -7.18 3.98
N TYR A 12 1.15 -5.89 4.31
CA TYR A 12 1.73 -5.28 5.51
C TYR A 12 0.69 -4.36 6.15
N VAL A 13 0.56 -4.38 7.47
CA VAL A 13 -0.24 -3.41 8.22
C VAL A 13 0.71 -2.61 9.10
N ILE A 14 1.05 -1.39 8.69
CA ILE A 14 2.14 -0.60 9.28
C ILE A 14 1.64 0.77 9.71
N GLY A 15 2.06 1.24 10.88
CA GLY A 15 1.59 2.51 11.41
C GLY A 15 1.84 2.66 12.91
N THR A 16 0.90 3.32 13.58
CA THR A 16 0.98 3.64 15.01
C THR A 16 -0.15 2.97 15.77
N GLU A 17 0.19 2.23 16.83
CA GLU A 17 -0.80 1.68 17.77
C GLU A 17 -1.35 2.80 18.65
N LEU A 18 -2.67 2.95 18.68
CA LEU A 18 -3.29 4.10 19.35
C LEU A 18 -3.26 4.00 20.88
N ALA A 19 -3.15 2.79 21.44
CA ALA A 19 -3.08 2.58 22.88
C ALA A 19 -1.74 3.03 23.47
N SER A 20 -0.63 2.77 22.77
CA SER A 20 0.73 3.05 23.23
C SER A 20 1.36 4.28 22.57
N GLY A 21 0.85 4.70 21.41
CA GLY A 21 1.48 5.71 20.55
C GLY A 21 2.76 5.22 19.85
N GLN A 22 3.08 3.92 19.93
CA GLN A 22 4.29 3.36 19.32
C GLN A 22 4.08 3.07 17.83
N GLN A 23 5.12 3.32 17.04
CA GLN A 23 5.16 2.86 15.65
C GLN A 23 5.55 1.37 15.59
N GLY A 24 4.96 0.66 14.65
CA GLY A 24 5.19 -0.76 14.45
C GLY A 24 4.36 -1.32 13.31
N TYR A 25 4.10 -2.62 13.38
CA TYR A 25 3.22 -3.32 12.47
C TYR A 25 2.23 -4.20 13.23
N ALA A 26 1.10 -4.53 12.59
CA ALA A 26 0.19 -5.56 13.06
C ALA A 26 0.35 -6.81 12.18
N ASP A 27 0.41 -7.98 12.80
CA ASP A 27 0.40 -9.25 12.06
C ASP A 27 -1.01 -9.62 11.56
N GLU A 28 -1.13 -10.76 10.87
CA GLU A 28 -2.40 -11.23 10.30
C GLU A 28 -3.52 -11.38 11.37
N SER A 29 -3.15 -11.67 12.62
CA SER A 29 -4.09 -11.82 13.74
C SER A 29 -4.49 -10.48 14.38
N GLY A 30 -3.87 -9.37 13.96
CA GLY A 30 -4.05 -8.04 14.51
C GLY A 30 -3.20 -7.76 15.75
N ALA A 31 -2.27 -8.65 16.10
CA ALA A 31 -1.36 -8.42 17.21
C ALA A 31 -0.29 -7.39 16.81
N PHE A 32 -0.07 -6.40 17.68
CA PHE A 32 0.90 -5.33 17.45
C PHE A 32 2.32 -5.75 17.81
N HIS A 33 3.26 -5.36 16.96
CA HIS A 33 4.70 -5.53 17.12
C HIS A 33 5.37 -4.17 16.93
N ALA A 34 5.91 -3.61 18.01
CA ALA A 34 6.65 -2.35 17.94
C ALA A 34 7.92 -2.50 17.09
N TRP A 35 8.27 -1.45 16.34
CA TRP A 35 9.54 -1.43 15.63
C TRP A 35 10.74 -1.44 16.61
N PRO A 36 11.85 -2.11 16.26
CA PRO A 36 13.11 -1.89 16.96
C PRO A 36 13.60 -0.45 16.75
N ALA A 37 14.61 -0.03 17.52
CA ALA A 37 15.25 1.26 17.31
C ALA A 37 15.81 1.37 15.87
N GLY A 38 15.55 2.51 15.24
CA GLY A 38 16.15 2.85 13.95
C GLY A 38 17.58 3.39 14.10
N GLY A 39 18.05 4.07 13.05
CA GLY A 39 19.37 4.72 13.08
C GLY A 39 19.52 5.86 12.08
N ALA A 40 20.68 6.52 12.16
CA ALA A 40 21.16 7.48 11.17
C ALA A 40 22.55 7.03 10.66
N PRO A 41 22.66 6.45 9.44
CA PRO A 41 21.61 6.30 8.43
C PRO A 41 20.53 5.25 8.79
N PRO A 42 19.34 5.31 8.15
CA PRO A 42 18.26 4.36 8.41
C PRO A 42 18.67 2.89 8.22
N VAL A 43 18.25 2.04 9.16
CA VAL A 43 18.56 0.60 9.18
C VAL A 43 17.40 -0.23 8.62
N PRO A 44 17.62 -1.45 8.10
CA PRO A 44 16.52 -2.33 7.67
C PRO A 44 15.50 -2.61 8.78
N ALA A 45 14.21 -2.49 8.44
CA ALA A 45 13.12 -2.96 9.31
C ALA A 45 13.05 -4.50 9.27
N PRO A 46 12.58 -5.16 10.34
CA PRO A 46 12.26 -6.58 10.29
C PRO A 46 11.11 -6.83 9.30
N ASP A 47 11.04 -8.07 8.78
CA ASP A 47 9.99 -8.47 7.84
C ASP A 47 8.62 -8.50 8.51
N ALA A 48 7.79 -7.50 8.18
CA ALA A 48 6.43 -7.36 8.66
C ALA A 48 5.38 -7.90 7.67
N SER A 49 5.81 -8.61 6.62
CA SER A 49 4.89 -9.16 5.63
C SER A 49 4.17 -10.40 6.12
N PHE A 50 2.95 -10.59 5.63
CA PHE A 50 2.29 -11.89 5.58
C PHE A 50 1.77 -12.15 4.17
N ALA A 51 1.52 -13.43 3.86
CA ALA A 51 1.02 -13.82 2.54
C ALA A 51 -0.38 -13.26 2.29
N GLY A 52 -0.57 -12.51 1.21
CA GLY A 52 -1.88 -12.11 0.71
C GLY A 52 -2.62 -13.26 0.02
N PRO A 53 -3.89 -13.04 -0.37
CA PRO A 53 -4.67 -14.05 -1.06
C PRO A 53 -4.16 -14.28 -2.50
N ALA A 54 -4.15 -15.54 -2.93
CA ALA A 54 -3.92 -15.91 -4.32
C ALA A 54 -5.01 -15.34 -5.25
N ASN A 55 -4.74 -15.29 -6.55
CA ASN A 55 -5.71 -14.83 -7.55
C ASN A 55 -7.03 -15.60 -7.46
N GLY A 56 -8.15 -14.88 -7.47
CA GLY A 56 -9.50 -15.43 -7.25
C GLY A 56 -9.83 -15.78 -5.79
N GLY A 57 -8.87 -15.66 -4.86
CA GLY A 57 -9.05 -15.93 -3.44
C GLY A 57 -9.29 -14.67 -2.61
N SER A 58 -9.72 -14.86 -1.36
CA SER A 58 -9.80 -13.81 -0.33
C SER A 58 -9.06 -14.23 0.93
N LYS A 59 -8.70 -13.26 1.75
CA LYS A 59 -8.08 -13.45 3.07
C LYS A 59 -8.65 -12.39 4.01
N THR A 60 -8.90 -12.78 5.25
CA THR A 60 -9.36 -11.88 6.31
C THR A 60 -8.20 -11.59 7.25
N VAL A 61 -7.99 -10.31 7.55
CA VAL A 61 -6.96 -9.81 8.47
C VAL A 61 -7.67 -9.01 9.54
N GLN A 62 -7.26 -9.16 10.81
CA GLN A 62 -7.79 -8.34 11.88
C GLN A 62 -7.02 -7.02 11.97
N LEU A 63 -7.75 -5.91 11.97
CA LEU A 63 -7.16 -4.58 12.12
C LEU A 63 -7.32 -4.12 13.58
N PRO A 64 -6.23 -3.81 14.31
CA PRO A 64 -6.32 -3.26 15.66
C PRO A 64 -6.71 -1.77 15.62
N LYS A 65 -6.94 -1.18 16.81
CA LYS A 65 -7.06 0.29 16.94
C LYS A 65 -5.71 0.93 16.62
N PHE A 66 -5.64 1.51 15.43
CA PHE A 66 -4.38 1.74 14.74
C PHE A 66 -4.58 2.83 13.70
N SER A 67 -3.52 3.60 13.41
CA SER A 67 -3.52 4.59 12.33
C SER A 67 -2.29 4.38 11.45
N GLY A 68 -2.50 4.18 10.16
CA GLY A 68 -1.41 3.85 9.25
C GLY A 68 -1.88 3.39 7.87
N ARG A 69 -1.10 2.48 7.29
CA ARG A 69 -1.26 2.00 5.92
C ARG A 69 -1.33 0.49 5.86
N ILE A 70 -2.21 0.00 4.99
CA ILE A 70 -2.18 -1.40 4.55
C ILE A 70 -1.51 -1.41 3.18
N TYR A 71 -0.27 -1.90 3.13
CA TYR A 71 0.46 -2.05 1.88
C TYR A 71 0.17 -3.42 1.26
N PHE A 72 0.20 -3.48 -0.06
CA PHE A 72 0.24 -4.73 -0.79
C PHE A 72 1.20 -4.63 -1.98
N SER A 73 2.04 -5.65 -2.16
CA SER A 73 3.00 -5.74 -3.27
C SER A 73 2.88 -7.07 -4.01
N TYR A 74 3.24 -7.07 -5.30
CA TYR A 74 3.18 -8.24 -6.17
C TYR A 74 4.58 -8.77 -6.47
N GLY A 75 4.80 -10.07 -6.26
CA GLY A 75 6.00 -10.82 -6.65
C GLY A 75 7.24 -10.56 -5.78
N LYS A 76 7.40 -9.35 -5.24
CA LYS A 76 8.53 -8.92 -4.41
C LYS A 76 8.04 -8.28 -3.10
N LYS A 77 8.73 -8.57 -2.00
CA LYS A 77 8.50 -7.88 -0.71
C LYS A 77 9.02 -6.44 -0.77
N LEU A 78 8.42 -5.56 0.03
CA LEU A 78 8.87 -4.18 0.19
C LEU A 78 10.06 -4.12 1.16
N ASP A 79 11.05 -3.28 0.85
CA ASP A 79 12.16 -2.92 1.75
C ASP A 79 11.74 -1.67 2.52
N PHE A 80 11.51 -1.84 3.82
CA PHE A 80 11.27 -0.74 4.75
C PHE A 80 12.51 -0.48 5.59
N ARG A 81 12.73 0.79 5.92
CA ARG A 81 13.85 1.26 6.74
C ARG A 81 13.36 2.01 7.97
N LEU A 82 14.16 2.01 9.03
CA LEU A 82 13.89 2.68 10.30
C LEU A 82 14.96 3.75 10.55
N ALA A 83 14.54 5.00 10.58
CA ALA A 83 15.34 6.13 11.05
C ALA A 83 15.19 6.31 12.57
N ASP A 84 15.96 7.22 13.18
CA ASP A 84 15.80 7.56 14.61
C ASP A 84 14.36 7.96 14.98
N GLY A 85 13.60 8.52 14.03
CA GLY A 85 12.19 8.91 14.19
C GLY A 85 11.16 7.83 13.85
N GLY A 86 11.58 6.60 13.54
CA GLY A 86 10.70 5.49 13.16
C GLY A 86 10.73 5.18 11.66
N LEU A 87 9.59 4.74 11.13
CA LEU A 87 9.50 4.23 9.76
C LEU A 87 9.80 5.31 8.72
N VAL A 88 10.68 4.96 7.76
CA VAL A 88 10.86 5.73 6.52
C VAL A 88 9.83 5.25 5.50
N GLN A 89 9.00 6.17 5.00
CA GLN A 89 8.03 5.86 3.95
C GLN A 89 8.76 5.67 2.60
N PRO A 90 8.30 4.77 1.72
CA PRO A 90 8.84 4.65 0.37
C PRO A 90 8.77 5.99 -0.39
N ALA A 91 9.83 6.30 -1.13
CA ALA A 91 10.00 7.52 -1.90
C ALA A 91 10.38 7.19 -3.35
N VAL A 92 9.48 6.48 -4.05
CA VAL A 92 9.70 5.89 -5.38
C VAL A 92 9.89 6.89 -6.52
N GLN A 93 9.70 8.18 -6.27
CA GLN A 93 10.17 9.23 -7.16
C GLN A 93 11.70 9.26 -7.30
N ASN A 94 12.42 8.70 -6.32
CA ASN A 94 13.87 8.51 -6.37
C ASN A 94 14.18 7.17 -7.05
N ALA A 95 15.08 7.20 -8.04
CA ALA A 95 15.49 5.99 -8.76
C ALA A 95 16.22 4.98 -7.85
N ASP A 96 16.88 5.46 -6.79
CA ASP A 96 17.62 4.63 -5.83
C ASP A 96 16.73 4.08 -4.69
N ASP A 97 15.43 4.38 -4.68
CA ASP A 97 14.52 3.78 -3.68
C ASP A 97 14.48 2.25 -3.88
N PRO A 98 14.65 1.44 -2.82
CA PRO A 98 14.72 -0.02 -2.98
C PRO A 98 13.41 -0.65 -3.48
N ASN A 99 12.30 0.10 -3.43
CA ASN A 99 10.98 -0.26 -3.92
C ASN A 99 10.65 0.34 -5.29
N HIS A 100 11.58 1.07 -5.94
CA HIS A 100 11.36 1.74 -7.22
C HIS A 100 10.80 0.78 -8.28
N ASP A 101 11.35 -0.42 -8.43
CA ASP A 101 10.87 -1.38 -9.43
C ASP A 101 9.75 -2.32 -8.94
N THR A 102 9.30 -2.17 -7.69
CA THR A 102 8.28 -3.06 -7.11
C THR A 102 6.86 -2.58 -7.46
N LEU A 103 6.00 -3.47 -7.97
CA LEU A 103 4.58 -3.16 -8.12
C LEU A 103 3.89 -3.25 -6.74
N PHE A 104 3.45 -2.12 -6.19
CA PHE A 104 2.74 -2.05 -4.92
C PHE A 104 1.78 -0.87 -4.86
N ASN A 105 0.91 -0.88 -3.85
CA ASN A 105 0.14 0.29 -3.47
C ASN A 105 -0.20 0.20 -1.97
N TRP A 106 -0.92 1.19 -1.45
CA TRP A 106 -1.44 1.18 -0.09
C TRP A 106 -2.82 1.83 0.00
N THR A 107 -3.60 1.42 1.00
CA THR A 107 -4.70 2.21 1.54
C THR A 107 -4.30 2.82 2.88
N GLU A 108 -4.79 4.01 3.19
CA GLU A 108 -4.61 4.65 4.49
C GLU A 108 -5.86 4.41 5.33
N TYR A 109 -5.67 4.08 6.60
CA TYR A 109 -6.79 3.90 7.51
C TYR A 109 -6.49 4.40 8.91
N THR A 110 -7.56 4.68 9.65
CA THR A 110 -7.52 4.87 11.10
C THR A 110 -8.73 4.18 11.70
N LEU A 111 -8.48 3.23 12.60
CA LEU A 111 -9.50 2.60 13.43
C LEU A 111 -9.31 3.02 14.88
N ASN A 112 -10.32 3.62 15.48
CA ASN A 112 -10.29 4.05 16.88
C ASN A 112 -11.69 3.92 17.53
N ASP A 113 -11.87 4.48 18.72
CA ASP A 113 -13.16 4.44 19.44
C ASP A 113 -14.29 5.19 18.73
N SER A 114 -13.97 6.08 17.79
CA SER A 114 -14.93 6.81 16.96
C SER A 114 -15.24 6.10 15.63
N GLY A 115 -14.61 4.96 15.35
CA GLY A 115 -14.88 4.13 14.17
C GLY A 115 -13.71 4.01 13.21
N LEU A 116 -14.03 3.69 11.95
CA LEU A 116 -13.07 3.45 10.87
C LEU A 116 -13.14 4.56 9.81
N TRP A 117 -11.99 5.11 9.48
CA TRP A 117 -11.75 5.84 8.24
C TRP A 117 -10.79 5.03 7.39
N ILE A 118 -11.12 4.85 6.11
CA ILE A 118 -10.30 4.13 5.13
C ILE A 118 -10.47 4.80 3.78
N ASN A 119 -9.37 5.03 3.05
CA ASN A 119 -9.40 5.75 1.78
C ASN A 119 -8.79 4.95 0.61
N SER A 120 -9.13 5.40 -0.60
CA SER A 120 -8.32 5.16 -1.78
C SER A 120 -7.59 6.47 -2.09
N THR A 121 -6.27 6.42 -2.26
CA THR A 121 -5.41 7.59 -2.45
C THR A 121 -4.56 7.49 -3.71
N GLN A 122 -4.37 8.63 -4.34
CA GLN A 122 -3.49 8.86 -5.49
C GLN A 122 -2.64 10.12 -5.28
N VAL A 123 -2.48 10.56 -4.03
CA VAL A 123 -1.78 11.81 -3.69
C VAL A 123 -0.30 11.72 -4.06
N ASP A 124 0.31 10.56 -3.84
CA ASP A 124 1.74 10.32 -4.11
C ASP A 124 1.97 9.60 -5.45
N MET A 125 1.06 8.69 -5.84
CA MET A 125 1.16 7.95 -7.10
C MET A 125 -0.18 7.29 -7.50
N PHE A 126 -0.35 7.05 -8.80
CA PHE A 126 -1.34 6.14 -9.36
C PHE A 126 -0.66 4.83 -9.79
N SER A 127 -0.93 3.72 -9.09
CA SER A 127 -0.27 2.42 -9.33
C SER A 127 -1.30 1.27 -9.20
N ALA A 128 -0.86 0.07 -8.78
CA ALA A 128 -1.67 -1.14 -8.68
C ALA A 128 -3.08 -0.82 -8.13
N PRO A 129 -4.14 -0.96 -8.93
CA PRO A 129 -5.45 -0.41 -8.60
C PRO A 129 -6.11 -1.21 -7.48
N TYR A 130 -6.86 -0.52 -6.63
CA TYR A 130 -7.61 -1.12 -5.54
C TYR A 130 -8.87 -0.33 -5.23
N SER A 131 -9.82 -0.99 -4.57
CA SER A 131 -10.99 -0.36 -3.97
C SER A 131 -11.04 -0.69 -2.49
N VAL A 132 -11.58 0.20 -1.69
CA VAL A 132 -11.83 -0.02 -0.27
C VAL A 132 -13.32 0.04 0.02
N GLY A 133 -13.76 -0.74 1.00
CA GLY A 133 -15.15 -0.76 1.44
C GLY A 133 -15.27 -0.84 2.94
N LEU A 134 -16.42 -0.40 3.44
CA LEU A 134 -16.80 -0.45 4.85
C LEU A 134 -18.21 -1.02 4.94
N THR A 135 -18.37 -2.09 5.71
CA THR A 135 -19.67 -2.57 6.19
C THR A 135 -19.89 -2.04 7.61
N ALA A 136 -20.91 -1.20 7.79
CA ALA A 136 -21.22 -0.58 9.08
C ALA A 136 -22.00 -1.53 10.00
N GLY A 137 -22.14 -1.14 11.27
CA GLY A 137 -22.84 -1.95 12.28
C GLY A 137 -24.34 -2.17 11.99
N ASP A 138 -24.93 -1.37 11.11
CA ASP A 138 -26.31 -1.55 10.60
C ASP A 138 -26.40 -2.49 9.39
N GLY A 139 -25.28 -3.05 8.94
CA GLY A 139 -25.17 -3.92 7.77
C GLY A 139 -25.06 -3.21 6.43
N SER A 140 -25.17 -1.88 6.38
CA SER A 140 -24.98 -1.11 5.14
C SER A 140 -23.53 -1.15 4.70
N THR A 141 -23.29 -1.18 3.38
CA THR A 141 -21.93 -1.20 2.80
C THR A 141 -21.70 0.02 1.91
N LYS A 142 -20.53 0.64 2.05
CA LYS A 142 -20.02 1.71 1.17
C LYS A 142 -18.71 1.27 0.56
N GLN A 143 -18.46 1.65 -0.70
CA GLN A 143 -17.23 1.32 -1.42
C GLN A 143 -16.76 2.52 -2.24
N THR A 144 -15.45 2.67 -2.41
CA THR A 144 -14.81 3.69 -3.26
C THR A 144 -13.47 3.20 -3.83
N GLY A 145 -12.91 3.91 -4.81
CA GLY A 145 -11.62 3.61 -5.44
C GLY A 145 -11.68 2.75 -6.70
N SER A 146 -12.83 2.13 -7.01
CA SER A 146 -12.99 1.31 -8.21
C SER A 146 -12.86 2.13 -9.49
N LEU A 147 -11.93 1.73 -10.36
CA LEU A 147 -11.80 2.28 -11.70
C LEU A 147 -12.89 1.74 -12.62
N LYS A 148 -13.24 2.52 -13.64
CA LYS A 148 -14.05 2.04 -14.77
C LYS A 148 -13.29 0.94 -15.52
N PRO A 149 -13.98 0.02 -16.23
CA PRO A 149 -13.32 -0.93 -17.11
C PRO A 149 -12.32 -0.24 -18.05
N GLY A 150 -11.08 -0.75 -18.11
CA GLY A 150 -9.98 -0.17 -18.89
C GLY A 150 -9.34 1.10 -18.30
N GLY A 151 -9.85 1.61 -17.17
CA GLY A 151 -9.44 2.89 -16.60
C GLY A 151 -7.97 2.95 -16.19
N TYR A 152 -7.39 1.85 -15.69
CA TYR A 152 -5.98 1.81 -15.28
C TYR A 152 -5.05 2.14 -16.44
N LYS A 153 -5.22 1.45 -17.57
CA LYS A 153 -4.42 1.68 -18.78
C LYS A 153 -4.73 3.05 -19.38
N ALA A 154 -6.00 3.45 -19.41
CA ALA A 154 -6.41 4.73 -19.98
C ALA A 154 -5.78 5.95 -19.28
N VAL A 155 -5.62 5.92 -17.95
CA VAL A 155 -4.93 6.97 -17.20
C VAL A 155 -3.44 7.04 -17.59
N ALA A 156 -2.74 5.91 -17.56
CA ALA A 156 -1.32 5.86 -17.90
C ALA A 156 -1.06 6.28 -19.37
N ASP A 157 -1.84 5.73 -20.31
CA ASP A 157 -1.75 6.08 -21.74
C ASP A 157 -2.08 7.55 -21.98
N GLY A 158 -3.11 8.08 -21.32
CA GLY A 158 -3.54 9.46 -21.46
C GLY A 158 -2.46 10.44 -21.02
N LEU A 159 -1.84 10.19 -19.85
CA LEU A 159 -0.73 11.02 -19.36
C LEU A 159 0.53 10.90 -20.21
N ALA A 160 0.83 9.71 -20.74
CA ALA A 160 1.93 9.51 -21.68
C ALA A 160 1.73 10.29 -23.00
N GLN A 161 0.48 10.52 -23.42
CA GLN A 161 0.14 11.22 -24.67
C GLN A 161 -0.15 12.72 -24.48
N GLN A 162 -0.31 13.17 -23.23
CA GLN A 162 -0.73 14.53 -22.91
C GLN A 162 0.29 15.59 -23.37
N GLY A 163 1.59 15.26 -23.30
CA GLY A 163 2.70 16.17 -23.61
C GLY A 163 2.87 17.28 -22.56
N GLY A 164 3.98 18.02 -22.61
CA GLY A 164 4.23 19.12 -21.65
C GLY A 164 4.80 18.65 -20.31
N GLY A 165 5.43 17.47 -20.28
CA GLY A 165 6.13 16.92 -19.12
C GLY A 165 5.34 15.85 -18.37
N TRP A 166 4.04 15.70 -18.62
CA TRP A 166 3.21 14.64 -18.03
C TRP A 166 3.68 13.24 -18.41
N GLU A 167 4.25 13.09 -19.61
CA GLU A 167 4.85 11.85 -20.08
C GLU A 167 6.02 11.38 -19.20
N GLY A 168 6.72 12.31 -18.54
CA GLY A 168 7.83 12.01 -17.64
C GLY A 168 7.40 11.44 -16.28
N LEU A 169 6.11 11.48 -15.95
CA LEU A 169 5.57 10.91 -14.71
C LEU A 169 5.28 9.41 -14.83
N VAL A 170 5.14 8.90 -16.06
CA VAL A 170 4.75 7.52 -16.32
C VAL A 170 5.95 6.60 -16.20
N GLN A 171 5.87 5.62 -15.31
CA GLN A 171 6.86 4.56 -15.12
C GLN A 171 6.24 3.22 -15.54
N THR A 172 6.98 2.43 -16.33
CA THR A 172 6.53 1.15 -16.90
C THR A 172 7.40 -0.01 -16.44
N ARG A 173 6.80 -1.19 -16.26
CA ARG A 173 7.52 -2.44 -16.05
C ARG A 173 8.27 -2.84 -17.33
N GLY A 174 9.23 -3.76 -17.20
CA GLY A 174 10.00 -4.27 -18.35
C GLY A 174 9.17 -5.00 -19.42
N ASP A 175 7.94 -5.42 -19.09
CA ASP A 175 6.99 -6.00 -20.05
C ASP A 175 6.09 -4.95 -20.74
N GLY A 176 6.32 -3.65 -20.47
CA GLY A 176 5.58 -2.53 -21.03
C GLY A 176 4.26 -2.21 -20.31
N SER A 177 3.88 -2.98 -19.28
CA SER A 177 2.71 -2.66 -18.47
C SER A 177 2.97 -1.46 -17.54
N PRO A 178 1.96 -0.64 -17.20
CA PRO A 178 2.15 0.48 -16.29
C PRO A 178 2.55 0.01 -14.90
N LEU A 179 3.67 0.53 -14.38
CA LEU A 179 4.13 0.31 -13.01
C LEU A 179 3.48 1.34 -12.08
N ARG A 180 3.61 2.63 -12.40
CA ARG A 180 2.94 3.74 -11.72
C ARG A 180 3.00 5.02 -12.54
N VAL A 181 2.24 6.02 -12.10
CA VAL A 181 2.38 7.42 -12.49
C VAL A 181 2.62 8.22 -11.20
N LEU A 182 3.65 9.06 -11.19
CA LEU A 182 3.96 9.98 -10.08
C LEU A 182 3.11 11.26 -10.11
#